data_AF-A0A1I4P2P5-F1
#
_entry.id   AF-A0A1I4P2P5-F1
#
_cell.length_a   1.000
_cell.length_b   1.000
_cell.length_c   1.000
_cell.angle_alpha   90.00
_cell.angle_beta   90.00
_cell.angle_gamma   90.00
#
_symmetry.space_group_name_H-M   'P 1'
#
loop_
_entity.id
_entity.type
_entity.pdbx_description
1 polymer ?
#
loop_
_entity_poly.entity_id
_entity_poly.type
_entity_poly.pdbx_seq_one_letter_code
_entity_poly.pdbx_strand_id
1 'polypeptide(L)'
;MKFNIQKRHIITALAVMIVVVSLVGAGHVYLKLKASEKQLYAEVVQSNLIELEGAISNQKEAGWNDPSMVAREMNEALNGLMYVQQLDITERGEKENLKRLYAVLSSYPHDMQYESAEVTTQDQKDWEALQGTLRENGFGLQLQSDSGSLKKKIETLGEALEYSYAD
;
A
#
# COMPACT_ATOMS: atom_id res chain seq x y z
N MET A 1 -5.84 -47.57 45.55
CA MET A 1 -6.43 -46.21 45.49
C MET A 1 -5.48 -45.15 44.92
N LYS A 2 -4.20 -45.07 45.34
CA LYS A 2 -3.21 -44.09 44.84
C LYS A 2 -2.94 -44.10 43.32
N PHE A 3 -3.00 -45.28 42.68
CA PHE A 3 -2.72 -45.45 41.25
C PHE A 3 -3.73 -44.76 40.31
N ASN A 4 -5.01 -44.71 40.69
CA ASN A 4 -6.05 -44.01 39.90
C ASN A 4 -5.96 -42.48 40.01
N ILE A 5 -5.44 -41.96 41.12
CA ILE A 5 -5.26 -40.52 41.33
C ILE A 5 -4.13 -40.02 40.43
N GLN A 6 -2.99 -40.72 40.38
CA GLN A 6 -1.88 -40.36 39.49
C GLN A 6 -2.27 -40.39 38.00
N LYS A 7 -3.03 -41.39 37.55
CA LYS A 7 -3.50 -41.45 36.15
C LYS A 7 -4.39 -40.26 35.79
N ARG A 8 -5.28 -39.82 36.69
CA ARG A 8 -6.14 -38.65 36.45
C ARG A 8 -5.31 -37.37 36.31
N HIS A 9 -4.31 -37.15 37.17
CA HIS A 9 -3.42 -35.99 37.05
C HIS A 9 -2.62 -35.98 35.75
N ILE A 10 -2.13 -37.15 35.29
CA ILE A 10 -1.41 -37.27 34.02
C ILE A 10 -2.32 -36.94 32.83
N ILE A 11 -3.55 -37.47 32.81
CA ILE A 11 -4.52 -37.17 31.74
C ILE A 11 -4.90 -35.69 31.72
N THR A 12 -5.14 -35.08 32.90
CA THR A 12 -5.43 -33.64 32.98
C THR A 12 -4.25 -32.80 32.49
N ALA A 13 -3.02 -33.15 32.86
CA ALA A 13 -1.82 -32.43 32.40
C ALA A 13 -1.65 -32.53 30.87
N LEU A 14 -1.86 -33.71 30.28
CA LEU A 14 -1.85 -33.91 28.83
C LEU A 14 -2.91 -33.08 28.12
N ALA A 15 -4.15 -33.06 28.64
CA ALA A 15 -5.22 -32.27 28.07
C ALA A 15 -4.90 -30.76 28.10
N VAL A 16 -4.36 -30.25 29.22
CA VAL A 16 -3.93 -28.86 29.34
C VAL A 16 -2.81 -28.55 28.34
N MET A 17 -1.83 -29.44 28.19
CA MET A 17 -0.74 -29.25 27.23
C MET A 17 -1.26 -29.18 25.78
N ILE A 18 -2.19 -30.05 25.40
CA ILE A 18 -2.82 -30.03 24.07
C ILE A 18 -3.53 -28.68 23.85
N VAL A 19 -4.32 -28.23 24.83
CA VAL A 19 -5.02 -26.92 24.73
C VAL A 19 -4.03 -25.78 24.57
N VAL A 20 -2.95 -25.75 25.36
CA VAL A 20 -1.92 -24.70 25.26
C VAL A 20 -1.24 -24.73 23.88
N VAL A 21 -0.86 -25.91 23.39
CA VAL A 21 -0.23 -26.05 22.06
C VAL A 21 -1.19 -25.60 20.95
N SER A 22 -2.48 -25.95 21.05
CA SER A 22 -3.49 -25.51 20.09
C SER A 22 -3.66 -23.98 20.09
N LEU A 23 -3.69 -23.35 21.26
CA LEU A 23 -3.81 -21.89 21.38
C LEU A 23 -2.58 -21.18 20.80
N VAL A 24 -1.38 -21.66 21.12
CA VAL A 24 -0.12 -21.11 20.58
C VAL A 24 -0.06 -21.30 19.06
N GLY A 25 -0.44 -22.48 18.58
CA GLY A 25 -0.49 -22.78 17.15
C GLY A 25 -1.48 -21.88 16.40
N ALA A 26 -2.69 -21.72 16.92
CA ALA A 26 -3.69 -20.82 16.35
C ALA A 26 -3.21 -19.36 16.34
N GLY A 27 -2.58 -18.91 17.43
CA GLY A 27 -1.97 -17.58 17.49
C GLY A 27 -0.88 -17.36 16.44
N HIS A 28 0.01 -18.33 16.25
CA HIS A 28 1.07 -18.26 15.25
C HIS A 28 0.53 -18.19 13.82
N VAL A 29 -0.49 -19.01 13.50
CA VAL A 29 -1.16 -18.99 12.18
C VAL A 29 -1.84 -17.64 11.94
N TYR A 30 -2.58 -17.13 12.93
CA TYR A 30 -3.25 -15.82 12.84
C TYR A 30 -2.26 -14.67 12.57
N LEU A 31 -1.12 -14.64 13.28
CA LEU A 31 -0.10 -13.62 13.07
C LEU A 31 0.53 -13.70 11.68
N LYS A 32 0.77 -14.91 11.16
CA LYS A 32 1.30 -15.10 9.80
C LYS A 32 0.34 -14.60 8.73
N LEU A 33 -0.95 -14.93 8.84
CA LEU A 33 -1.96 -14.49 7.89
C LEU A 33 -2.02 -12.95 7.81
N LYS A 34 -2.04 -12.27 8.98
CA LYS A 34 -1.99 -10.80 9.02
C LYS A 34 -0.72 -10.21 8.42
N ALA A 35 0.43 -10.84 8.61
CA ALA A 35 1.68 -10.38 8.04
C ALA A 35 1.70 -10.54 6.51
N SER A 36 1.20 -11.67 5.99
CA SER A 36 1.08 -11.92 4.55
C SER A 36 0.10 -10.96 3.88
N GLU A 37 -1.04 -10.69 4.52
CA GLU A 37 -1.99 -9.67 4.09
C GLU A 37 -1.29 -8.31 3.97
N LYS A 38 -0.66 -7.82 5.04
CA LYS A 38 0.11 -6.56 5.02
C LYS A 38 1.11 -6.47 3.88
N GLN A 39 1.85 -7.56 3.62
CA GLN A 39 2.84 -7.60 2.56
C GLN A 39 2.20 -7.48 1.17
N LEU A 40 1.15 -8.26 0.90
CA LEU A 40 0.44 -8.21 -0.38
C LEU A 40 -0.07 -6.80 -0.70
N TYR A 41 -0.60 -6.10 0.29
CA TYR A 41 -1.11 -4.74 0.09
C TYR A 41 -0.02 -3.70 -0.11
N ALA A 42 1.11 -3.87 0.57
CA ALA A 42 2.28 -3.07 0.33
C ALA A 42 2.73 -3.21 -1.14
N GLU A 43 2.75 -4.45 -1.65
CA GLU A 43 3.08 -4.73 -3.05
C GLU A 43 2.07 -4.08 -4.02
N VAL A 44 0.77 -4.10 -3.72
CA VAL A 44 -0.26 -3.43 -4.56
C VAL A 44 -0.04 -1.92 -4.64
N VAL A 45 0.06 -1.23 -3.51
CA VAL A 45 0.26 0.24 -3.51
C VAL A 45 1.58 0.60 -4.20
N GLN A 46 2.63 -0.19 -3.96
CA GLN A 46 3.91 0.03 -4.61
C GLN A 46 3.83 -0.17 -6.13
N SER A 47 3.18 -1.25 -6.60
CA SER A 47 3.01 -1.52 -8.02
C SER A 47 2.26 -0.39 -8.71
N ASN A 48 1.11 0.03 -8.15
CA ASN A 48 0.28 1.06 -8.77
C ASN A 48 1.02 2.42 -8.86
N LEU A 49 1.83 2.78 -7.86
CA LEU A 49 2.63 4.01 -7.91
C LEU A 49 3.79 3.91 -8.92
N ILE A 50 4.38 2.73 -9.10
CA ILE A 50 5.40 2.48 -10.13
C ILE A 50 4.77 2.52 -11.53
N GLU A 51 3.59 1.93 -11.69
CA GLU A 51 2.84 1.93 -12.96
C GLU A 51 2.42 3.35 -13.35
N LEU A 52 1.97 4.16 -12.38
CA LEU A 52 1.67 5.58 -12.58
C LEU A 52 2.92 6.36 -13.03
N GLU A 53 4.06 6.18 -12.36
CA GLU A 53 5.33 6.81 -12.75
C GLU A 53 5.74 6.44 -14.19
N GLY A 54 5.63 5.14 -14.52
CA GLY A 54 5.91 4.62 -15.85
C GLY A 54 4.97 5.16 -16.92
N ALA A 55 3.68 5.28 -16.62
CA ALA A 55 2.68 5.84 -17.54
C ALA A 55 2.97 7.31 -17.85
N ILE A 56 3.33 8.11 -16.84
CA ILE A 56 3.73 9.50 -17.04
C ILE A 56 5.00 9.56 -17.90
N SER A 57 6.00 8.73 -17.62
CA SER A 57 7.24 8.69 -18.41
C SER A 57 6.97 8.37 -19.87
N ASN A 58 6.16 7.34 -20.13
CA ASN A 58 5.81 6.89 -21.47
C ASN A 58 5.04 7.96 -22.24
N GLN A 59 4.05 8.62 -21.61
CA GLN A 59 3.29 9.67 -22.27
C GLN A 59 4.15 10.91 -22.52
N LYS A 60 5.02 11.30 -21.58
CA LYS A 60 5.97 12.39 -21.78
C LYS A 60 6.89 12.13 -22.97
N GLU A 61 7.48 10.93 -23.06
CA GLU A 61 8.36 10.54 -24.17
C GLU A 61 7.61 10.47 -25.51
N ALA A 62 6.34 10.06 -25.49
CA ALA A 62 5.47 10.03 -26.65
C ALA A 62 4.92 11.42 -27.06
N GLY A 63 5.16 12.48 -26.28
CA GLY A 63 4.62 13.81 -26.54
C GLY A 63 3.13 13.95 -26.20
N TRP A 64 2.65 13.22 -25.18
CA TRP A 64 1.28 13.27 -24.66
C TRP A 64 0.20 12.88 -25.68
N ASN A 65 0.48 11.87 -26.51
CA ASN A 65 -0.46 11.38 -27.53
C ASN A 65 -1.72 10.72 -26.93
N ASP A 66 -1.62 10.14 -25.73
CA ASP A 66 -2.75 9.54 -25.01
C ASP A 66 -2.69 9.84 -23.49
N PRO A 67 -3.03 11.07 -23.07
CA PRO A 67 -3.00 11.47 -21.66
C PRO A 67 -4.01 10.70 -20.81
N SER A 68 -5.05 10.11 -21.43
CA SER A 68 -6.08 9.32 -20.73
C SER A 68 -5.49 8.09 -20.06
N MET A 69 -4.40 7.54 -20.60
CA MET A 69 -3.67 6.45 -19.97
C MET A 69 -3.18 6.83 -18.56
N VAL A 70 -2.66 8.04 -18.37
CA VAL A 70 -2.18 8.50 -17.05
C VAL A 70 -3.36 8.73 -16.10
N ALA A 71 -4.47 9.29 -16.58
CA ALA A 71 -5.69 9.44 -15.78
C ALA A 71 -6.23 8.09 -15.28
N ARG A 72 -6.13 7.04 -16.09
CA ARG A 72 -6.50 5.68 -15.70
C ARG A 72 -5.56 5.12 -14.64
N GLU A 73 -4.25 5.19 -14.84
CA GLU A 73 -3.29 4.70 -13.84
C GLU A 73 -3.35 5.49 -12.53
N MET A 74 -3.68 6.79 -12.59
CA MET A 74 -3.95 7.60 -11.40
C MET A 74 -5.14 7.04 -10.62
N ASN A 75 -6.23 6.70 -11.31
CA ASN A 75 -7.39 6.08 -10.67
C ASN A 75 -7.04 4.71 -10.05
N GLU A 76 -6.22 3.88 -10.72
CA GLU A 76 -5.76 2.61 -10.13
C GLU A 76 -4.89 2.83 -8.88
N ALA A 77 -4.02 3.83 -8.86
CA ALA A 77 -3.27 4.21 -7.66
C ALA A 77 -4.20 4.64 -6.51
N LEU A 78 -5.22 5.46 -6.80
CA LEU A 78 -6.23 5.88 -5.83
C LEU A 78 -7.04 4.70 -5.27
N ASN A 79 -7.45 3.77 -6.13
CA ASN A 79 -8.18 2.57 -5.73
C ASN A 79 -7.34 1.66 -4.83
N GLY A 80 -6.07 1.48 -5.16
CA GLY A 80 -5.11 0.76 -4.33
C GLY A 80 -5.01 1.38 -2.92
N LEU A 81 -4.81 2.70 -2.85
CA LEU A 81 -4.73 3.43 -1.57
C LEU A 81 -6.02 3.33 -0.76
N MET A 82 -7.18 3.55 -1.39
CA MET A 82 -8.48 3.47 -0.73
C MET A 82 -8.73 2.07 -0.16
N TYR A 83 -8.43 1.03 -0.94
CA TYR A 83 -8.59 -0.35 -0.49
C TYR A 83 -7.73 -0.65 0.74
N VAL A 84 -6.45 -0.23 0.76
CA VAL A 84 -5.58 -0.43 1.92
C VAL A 84 -6.06 0.33 3.16
N GLN A 85 -6.64 1.52 3.00
CA GLN A 85 -7.20 2.27 4.12
C GLN A 85 -8.41 1.60 4.78
N GLN A 86 -9.24 0.90 4.00
CA GLN A 86 -10.43 0.20 4.50
C GLN A 86 -10.08 -1.04 5.33
N LEU A 87 -8.88 -1.57 5.16
CA LEU A 87 -8.43 -2.75 5.88
C LEU A 87 -7.92 -2.36 7.27
N ASP A 88 -8.42 -3.02 8.32
CA ASP A 88 -7.98 -2.79 9.71
C ASP A 88 -6.66 -3.49 10.05
N ILE A 89 -5.71 -3.39 9.12
CA ILE A 89 -4.41 -4.05 9.18
C ILE A 89 -3.28 -3.05 9.37
N THR A 90 -3.44 -1.79 8.92
CA THR A 90 -2.43 -0.74 9.03
C THR A 90 -2.41 -0.09 10.41
N GLU A 91 -1.22 0.26 10.90
CA GLU A 91 -1.07 1.03 12.14
C GLU A 91 -1.69 2.43 11.99
N ARG A 92 -2.10 3.06 13.10
CA ARG A 92 -2.78 4.36 13.05
C ARG A 92 -1.99 5.45 12.29
N GLY A 93 -0.66 5.49 12.47
CA GLY A 93 0.20 6.44 11.75
C GLY A 93 0.30 6.15 10.25
N GLU A 94 0.32 4.87 9.86
CA GLU A 94 0.34 4.46 8.44
C GLU A 94 -0.97 4.83 7.74
N LYS A 95 -2.11 4.68 8.43
CA LYS A 95 -3.42 5.10 7.92
C LYS A 95 -3.47 6.60 7.61
N GLU A 96 -2.83 7.43 8.43
CA GLU A 96 -2.81 8.88 8.21
C GLU A 96 -1.97 9.25 6.99
N ASN A 97 -0.79 8.65 6.83
CA ASN A 97 0.07 8.89 5.66
C ASN A 97 -0.60 8.43 4.37
N LEU A 98 -1.28 7.28 4.38
CA LEU A 98 -2.05 6.80 3.23
C LEU A 98 -3.22 7.73 2.88
N LYS A 99 -3.88 8.32 3.88
CA LYS A 99 -4.96 9.29 3.67
C LYS A 99 -4.47 10.59 3.06
N ARG A 100 -3.34 11.10 3.53
CA ARG A 100 -2.70 12.29 2.97
C ARG A 100 -2.29 12.06 1.53
N LEU A 101 -1.62 10.94 1.26
CA LEU A 101 -1.24 10.57 -0.10
C LEU A 101 -2.46 10.45 -1.02
N TYR A 102 -3.53 9.79 -0.55
CA TYR A 102 -4.78 9.72 -1.29
C TYR A 102 -5.36 11.12 -1.57
N ALA A 103 -5.39 12.00 -0.57
CA ALA A 103 -5.92 13.35 -0.71
C ALA A 103 -5.15 14.15 -1.78
N VAL A 104 -3.81 14.09 -1.76
CA VAL A 104 -3.00 14.77 -2.78
C VAL A 104 -3.20 14.15 -4.15
N LEU A 105 -3.11 12.83 -4.30
CA LEU A 105 -3.28 12.20 -5.62
C LEU A 105 -4.69 12.42 -6.20
N SER A 106 -5.70 12.53 -5.33
CA SER A 106 -7.08 12.74 -5.77
C SER A 106 -7.34 14.14 -6.35
N SER A 107 -6.43 15.09 -6.17
CA SER A 107 -6.56 16.42 -6.79
C SER A 107 -6.14 16.44 -8.26
N TYR A 108 -5.40 15.43 -8.71
CA TYR A 108 -5.04 15.30 -10.12
C TYR A 108 -6.21 14.75 -10.93
N PRO A 109 -6.31 15.06 -12.24
CA PRO A 109 -7.30 14.42 -13.09
C PRO A 109 -7.15 12.90 -13.05
N HIS A 110 -8.26 12.18 -12.96
CA HIS A 110 -8.29 10.73 -12.96
C HIS A 110 -9.63 10.24 -13.45
N ASP A 111 -9.64 9.08 -14.09
CA ASP A 111 -10.87 8.49 -14.59
C ASP A 111 -11.80 8.15 -13.42
N MET A 112 -13.08 8.47 -13.57
CA MET A 112 -14.14 8.01 -12.70
C MET A 112 -14.85 6.81 -13.36
N GLN A 113 -15.66 6.10 -12.59
CA GLN A 113 -16.26 4.81 -13.00
C GLN A 113 -17.00 4.82 -14.35
N TYR A 114 -17.50 5.99 -14.78
CA TYR A 114 -18.23 6.16 -16.05
C TYR A 114 -17.80 7.40 -16.84
N GLU A 115 -16.71 8.05 -16.44
CA GLU A 115 -16.31 9.35 -16.99
C GLU A 115 -14.79 9.41 -17.07
N SER A 116 -14.28 9.56 -18.29
CA SER A 116 -12.86 9.79 -18.51
C SER A 116 -12.51 11.23 -18.13
N ALA A 117 -11.37 11.42 -17.47
CA ALA A 117 -10.95 12.77 -17.13
C ALA A 117 -10.60 13.57 -18.39
N GLU A 118 -11.03 14.83 -18.43
CA GLU A 118 -10.47 15.80 -19.36
C GLU A 118 -9.09 16.22 -18.86
N VAL A 119 -8.07 16.07 -19.71
CA VAL A 119 -6.67 16.37 -19.36
C VAL A 119 -6.21 17.59 -20.14
N THR A 120 -5.86 18.64 -19.42
CA THR A 120 -5.30 19.86 -19.98
C THR A 120 -3.77 19.79 -20.09
N THR A 121 -3.16 20.71 -20.83
CA THR A 121 -1.70 20.86 -20.87
C THR A 121 -1.11 21.25 -19.51
N GLN A 122 -1.89 21.88 -18.63
CA GLN A 122 -1.41 22.17 -17.27
C GLN A 122 -1.33 20.89 -16.44
N ASP A 123 -2.35 20.04 -16.51
CA ASP A 123 -2.38 18.76 -15.81
C ASP A 123 -1.22 17.85 -16.22
N GLN A 124 -0.85 17.87 -17.50
CA GLN A 124 0.34 17.16 -18.00
C GLN A 124 1.61 17.62 -17.28
N LYS A 125 1.81 18.93 -17.11
CA LYS A 125 2.96 19.46 -16.37
C LYS A 125 2.93 19.09 -14.89
N ASP A 126 1.75 19.12 -14.29
CA ASP A 126 1.58 18.77 -12.88
C ASP A 126 1.89 17.27 -12.67
N TRP A 127 1.51 16.42 -13.61
CA TRP A 127 1.94 15.01 -13.63
C TRP A 127 3.44 14.84 -13.85
N GLU A 128 4.09 15.65 -14.70
CA GLU A 128 5.56 15.60 -14.82
C GLU A 128 6.27 15.99 -13.51
N ALA A 129 5.70 16.94 -12.75
CA ALA A 129 6.19 17.27 -11.41
C ALA A 129 6.00 16.08 -10.45
N LEU A 130 4.80 15.46 -10.47
CA LEU A 130 4.51 14.25 -9.70
C LEU A 130 5.48 13.12 -10.01
N GLN A 131 5.80 12.90 -11.29
CA GLN A 131 6.76 11.89 -11.73
C GLN A 131 8.12 12.09 -11.05
N GLY A 132 8.60 13.34 -10.98
CA GLY A 132 9.82 13.70 -10.27
C GLY A 132 9.76 13.25 -8.82
N THR A 133 8.70 13.63 -8.11
CA THR A 133 8.50 13.26 -6.70
C THR A 133 8.40 11.74 -6.49
N LEU A 134 7.66 11.02 -7.35
CA LEU A 134 7.54 9.57 -7.29
C LEU A 134 8.91 8.89 -7.47
N ARG A 135 9.68 9.33 -8.47
CA ARG A 135 11.00 8.78 -8.76
C ARG A 135 12.00 9.04 -7.64
N GLU A 136 12.04 10.26 -7.11
CA GLU A 136 12.90 10.65 -5.97
C GLU A 136 12.59 9.85 -4.70
N ASN A 137 11.34 9.44 -4.52
CA ASN A 137 10.89 8.62 -3.39
C ASN A 137 10.95 7.10 -3.65
N GLY A 138 11.59 6.67 -4.74
CA GLY A 138 11.87 5.26 -4.99
C GLY A 138 10.71 4.47 -5.59
N PHE A 139 9.76 5.15 -6.24
CA PHE A 139 8.69 4.56 -7.05
C PHE A 139 9.00 4.57 -8.55
N GLY A 140 10.25 4.84 -8.95
CA GLY A 140 10.66 4.75 -10.35
C GLY A 140 10.88 3.32 -10.83
N LEU A 141 10.56 3.03 -12.10
CA LEU A 141 10.77 1.71 -12.73
C LEU A 141 12.20 1.14 -12.59
N GLN A 142 13.22 1.99 -12.47
CA GLN A 142 14.63 1.59 -12.32
C GLN A 142 15.10 1.44 -10.86
N LEU A 143 14.24 1.75 -9.88
CA LEU A 143 14.59 1.83 -8.45
C LEU A 143 14.01 0.69 -7.61
N GLN A 144 13.51 -0.39 -8.24
CA GLN A 144 13.01 -1.59 -7.54
C GLN A 144 14.03 -2.24 -6.59
N SER A 145 15.32 -1.85 -6.68
CA SER A 145 16.38 -2.33 -5.80
C SER A 145 16.54 -1.56 -4.49
N ASP A 146 15.87 -0.42 -4.28
CA ASP A 146 16.07 0.37 -3.06
C ASP A 146 15.28 -0.22 -1.88
N SER A 147 16.04 -0.81 -0.96
CA SER A 147 15.67 -1.63 0.20
C SER A 147 14.88 -0.92 1.32
N GLY A 148 14.48 0.34 1.12
CA GLY A 148 13.65 1.06 2.08
C GLY A 148 12.27 0.42 2.21
N SER A 149 11.82 0.16 3.45
CA SER A 149 10.46 -0.33 3.70
C SER A 149 9.43 0.62 3.07
N LEU A 150 8.40 0.09 2.41
CA LEU A 150 7.35 0.89 1.76
C LEU A 150 6.77 1.98 2.69
N LYS A 151 6.61 1.67 3.98
CA LYS A 151 6.19 2.64 5.00
C LYS A 151 6.96 3.95 4.93
N LYS A 152 8.29 3.84 4.90
CA LYS A 152 9.19 5.00 4.83
C LYS A 152 9.05 5.74 3.50
N LYS A 153 8.91 5.02 2.38
CA LYS A 153 8.73 5.62 1.06
C LYS A 153 7.42 6.39 0.95
N ILE A 154 6.33 5.86 1.51
CA ILE A 154 5.02 6.53 1.54
C ILE A 154 5.05 7.75 2.47
N GLU A 155 5.73 7.66 3.61
CA GLU A 155 5.90 8.78 4.55
C GLU A 155 6.66 9.94 3.89
N THR A 156 7.82 9.67 3.29
CA THR A 156 8.61 10.70 2.61
C THR A 156 7.92 11.26 1.36
N LEU A 157 7.19 10.42 0.62
CA LEU A 157 6.38 10.86 -0.52
C LEU A 157 5.26 11.81 -0.06
N GLY A 158 4.55 11.48 1.01
CA GLY A 158 3.50 12.33 1.57
C GLY A 158 4.05 13.70 2.01
N GLU A 159 5.19 13.72 2.71
CA GLU A 159 5.87 14.95 3.12
C GLU A 159 6.32 15.80 1.92
N ALA A 160 6.94 15.18 0.91
CA ALA A 160 7.42 15.87 -0.27
C ALA A 160 6.27 16.51 -1.08
N LEU A 161 5.15 15.81 -1.16
CA LEU A 161 3.94 16.31 -1.82
C LEU A 161 3.30 17.46 -1.03
N GLU A 162 3.18 17.37 0.29
CA GLU A 162 2.65 18.48 1.11
C GLU A 162 3.46 19.77 0.95
N TYR A 163 4.80 19.66 0.91
CA TYR A 163 5.68 20.81 0.71
C TYR A 163 5.57 21.42 -0.70
N SER A 164 5.36 20.61 -1.73
CA SER A 164 5.26 21.08 -3.11
C SER A 164 3.98 21.86 -3.41
N TYR A 165 2.96 21.78 -2.53
CA TYR A 165 1.64 22.41 -2.70
C TYR A 165 1.33 23.50 -1.66
N ALA A 166 2.31 23.86 -0.81
CA ALA A 166 2.17 24.91 0.21
C ALA A 166 2.71 26.29 -0.20
N ASP A 167 3.33 26.39 -1.38
CA ASP A 167 3.83 27.62 -2.02
C ASP A 167 2.94 28.04 -3.21
#